data_AF-A0A6V7D3B8-F1
#
_entry.id   AF-A0A6V7D3B8-F1
#
_cell.length_a   1.000
_cell.length_b   1.000
_cell.length_c   1.000
_cell.angle_alpha   90.00
_cell.angle_beta   90.00
_cell.angle_gamma   90.00
#
_symmetry.space_group_name_H-M   'P 1'
#
loop_
_entity.id
_entity.type
_entity.pdbx_description
1 polymer ?
#
loop_
_entity_poly.entity_id
_entity_poly.type
_entity_poly.pdbx_seq_one_letter_code
_entity_poly.pdbx_strand_id
1 'polypeptide(L)'
;MRIPSRSKTKEYFSALGYQLIENTDQQGLFWEFDDQGKNLPLHGRRFRSLGELWLAWLDYASLLIFEWERFHRFMRVYQKAGIKHRERLVEALRSRIRREPSPLLDHLFADIALPGADRLPRAWKSKLAKLWTQKNRSFPYDYLAACALEKEGWVII
;
A
#
# COMPACT_ATOMS: atom_id res chain seq x y z
N MET A 1 -14.04 10.80 11.88
CA MET A 1 -14.62 9.83 10.91
C MET A 1 -15.71 9.03 11.60
N ARG A 2 -16.85 8.75 10.97
CA ARG A 2 -17.87 7.84 11.53
C ARG A 2 -17.51 6.40 11.18
N ILE A 3 -17.36 5.53 12.19
CA ILE A 3 -17.10 4.11 11.99
C ILE A 3 -18.31 3.47 11.30
N PRO A 4 -18.13 2.76 10.17
CA PRO A 4 -19.21 2.04 9.51
C PRO A 4 -19.87 1.00 10.43
N SER A 5 -21.15 0.72 10.21
CA SER A 5 -21.85 -0.33 10.95
C SER A 5 -21.24 -1.72 10.67
N ARG A 6 -21.59 -2.69 11.52
CA ARG A 6 -21.22 -4.11 11.35
C ARG A 6 -21.50 -4.61 9.93
N SER A 7 -22.74 -4.47 9.45
CA SER A 7 -23.15 -4.97 8.14
C SER A 7 -22.37 -4.30 7.00
N LYS A 8 -22.20 -2.98 7.07
CA LYS A 8 -21.42 -2.22 6.07
C LYS A 8 -19.93 -2.58 6.09
N THR A 9 -19.38 -2.90 7.25
CA THR A 9 -17.99 -3.32 7.37
C THR A 9 -17.78 -4.68 6.72
N LYS A 10 -18.66 -5.66 6.97
CA LYS A 10 -18.60 -6.98 6.32
C LYS A 10 -18.77 -6.87 4.81
N GLU A 11 -19.74 -6.09 4.34
CA GLU A 11 -19.97 -5.83 2.91
C GLU A 11 -18.72 -5.26 2.23
N TYR A 12 -18.09 -4.26 2.86
CA TYR A 12 -16.89 -3.63 2.33
C TYR A 12 -15.72 -4.61 2.16
N PHE A 13 -15.40 -5.40 3.20
CA PHE A 13 -14.28 -6.35 3.11
C PHE A 13 -14.60 -7.53 2.18
N SER A 14 -15.87 -7.97 2.13
CA SER A 14 -16.31 -8.99 1.19
C SER A 14 -16.13 -8.56 -0.26
N ALA A 15 -16.41 -7.29 -0.59
CA ALA A 15 -16.16 -6.73 -1.92
C ALA A 15 -14.66 -6.70 -2.30
N LEU A 16 -13.77 -6.76 -1.31
CA LEU A 16 -12.31 -6.86 -1.50
C LEU A 16 -11.82 -8.32 -1.52
N GLY A 17 -12.72 -9.29 -1.37
CA GLY A 17 -12.41 -10.72 -1.34
C GLY A 17 -11.98 -11.24 0.02
N TYR A 18 -12.34 -10.57 1.12
CA TYR A 18 -12.04 -11.00 2.48
C TYR A 18 -13.29 -11.25 3.30
N GLN A 19 -13.24 -12.26 4.16
CA GLN A 19 -14.31 -12.51 5.11
C GLN A 19 -13.91 -11.99 6.49
N LEU A 20 -14.73 -11.10 7.04
CA LEU A 20 -14.58 -10.61 8.41
C LEU A 20 -15.49 -11.41 9.34
N ILE A 21 -14.87 -12.11 10.29
CA ILE A 21 -15.55 -12.94 11.28
C ILE A 21 -15.69 -12.13 12.58
N GLU A 22 -16.83 -12.32 13.24
CA GLU A 22 -17.07 -11.82 14.59
C GLU A 22 -17.08 -13.01 15.53
N ASN A 23 -16.22 -12.98 16.53
CA ASN A 23 -16.04 -14.03 17.52
C ASN A 23 -16.08 -13.43 18.93
N THR A 24 -16.17 -14.30 19.94
CA THR A 24 -16.14 -13.90 21.36
C THR A 24 -15.17 -14.80 22.12
N ASP A 25 -14.34 -14.21 22.97
CA ASP A 25 -13.48 -14.92 23.92
C ASP A 25 -13.76 -14.44 25.36
N GLN A 26 -12.94 -14.88 26.32
CA GLN A 26 -13.06 -14.47 27.73
C GLN A 26 -12.90 -12.95 27.96
N GLN A 27 -12.30 -12.23 27.00
CA GLN A 27 -12.12 -10.77 27.04
C GLN A 27 -13.21 -10.03 26.26
N GLY A 28 -14.19 -10.75 25.70
CA GLY A 28 -15.33 -10.20 24.99
C GLY A 28 -15.28 -10.37 23.47
N LEU A 29 -16.06 -9.55 22.78
CA LEU A 29 -16.21 -9.59 21.33
C LEU A 29 -14.93 -9.12 20.63
N PHE A 30 -14.58 -9.79 19.53
CA PHE A 30 -13.50 -9.37 18.65
C PHE A 30 -13.79 -9.69 17.19
N TRP A 31 -13.06 -9.00 16.32
CA TRP A 31 -13.12 -9.14 14.88
C TRP A 31 -11.79 -9.66 14.36
N GLU A 32 -11.84 -10.57 13.39
CA GLU A 32 -10.65 -11.05 12.69
C GLU A 32 -10.98 -11.42 11.25
N PHE A 33 -9.96 -11.46 10.41
CA PHE A 33 -10.09 -11.97 9.05
C PHE A 33 -9.94 -13.49 9.04
N ASP A 34 -10.72 -14.15 8.22
CA ASP A 34 -10.59 -15.58 7.96
C ASP A 34 -9.31 -15.91 7.17
N ASP A 35 -9.09 -17.19 6.89
CA ASP A 35 -7.92 -17.68 6.14
C ASP A 35 -7.81 -17.13 4.70
N GLN A 36 -8.90 -16.62 4.12
CA GLN A 36 -8.85 -15.89 2.84
C GLN A 36 -8.09 -14.55 2.97
N GLY A 37 -7.96 -14.06 4.21
CA GLY A 37 -7.15 -12.93 4.62
C GLY A 37 -5.65 -13.14 4.60
N LYS A 38 -5.08 -14.33 4.37
CA LYS A 38 -3.62 -14.59 4.53
C LYS A 38 -2.67 -13.60 3.83
N ASN A 39 -3.11 -12.96 2.75
CA ASN A 39 -2.33 -11.95 2.00
C ASN A 39 -2.56 -10.51 2.47
N LEU A 40 -3.42 -10.30 3.46
CA LEU A 40 -3.70 -9.05 4.11
C LEU A 40 -2.80 -8.94 5.36
N PRO A 41 -2.01 -7.87 5.52
CA PRO A 41 -1.19 -7.68 6.72
C PRO A 41 -1.98 -7.57 8.04
N LEU A 42 -3.31 -7.48 7.96
CA LEU A 42 -4.20 -7.49 9.12
C LEU A 42 -4.63 -8.90 9.53
N HIS A 43 -4.33 -9.93 8.75
CA HIS A 43 -4.65 -11.31 9.07
C HIS A 43 -3.89 -11.81 10.30
N GLY A 44 -4.54 -12.66 11.09
CA GLY A 44 -4.02 -13.14 12.38
C GLY A 44 -4.10 -12.10 13.51
N ARG A 45 -4.54 -10.87 13.24
CA ARG A 45 -4.81 -9.86 14.26
C ARG A 45 -6.26 -9.92 14.72
N ARG A 46 -6.46 -9.74 16.02
CA ARG A 46 -7.78 -9.56 16.63
C ARG A 46 -8.01 -8.09 16.93
N PHE A 47 -9.19 -7.57 16.56
CA PHE A 47 -9.59 -6.20 16.81
C PHE A 47 -10.75 -6.20 17.81
N ARG A 48 -10.60 -5.51 18.94
CA ARG A 48 -11.60 -5.47 20.02
C ARG A 48 -12.77 -4.55 19.69
N SER A 49 -12.63 -3.72 18.65
CA SER A 49 -13.72 -2.91 18.13
C SER A 49 -13.63 -2.72 16.62
N LEU A 50 -14.75 -2.34 16.00
CA LEU A 50 -14.75 -1.88 14.60
C LEU A 50 -13.86 -0.64 14.42
N GLY A 51 -13.71 0.20 15.46
CA GLY A 51 -12.83 1.36 15.42
C GLY A 51 -11.37 0.97 15.19
N GLU A 52 -10.86 0.01 15.97
CA GLU A 52 -9.50 -0.51 15.83
C GLU A 52 -9.27 -1.15 14.45
N LEU A 53 -10.23 -1.96 13.99
CA LEU A 53 -10.18 -2.57 12.66
C LEU A 53 -10.07 -1.52 11.55
N TRP A 54 -10.94 -0.51 11.59
CA TRP A 54 -10.97 0.54 10.57
C TRP A 54 -9.72 1.42 10.64
N LEU A 55 -9.19 1.74 11.83
CA LEU A 55 -7.94 2.48 11.95
C LEU A 55 -6.77 1.70 11.32
N ALA A 56 -6.61 0.42 11.70
CA ALA A 56 -5.55 -0.41 11.14
C ALA A 56 -5.69 -0.59 9.62
N TRP A 57 -6.92 -0.72 9.13
CA TRP A 57 -7.20 -0.77 7.70
C TRP A 57 -6.86 0.52 6.97
N LEU A 58 -7.22 1.68 7.54
CA LEU A 58 -6.96 2.98 6.91
C LEU A 58 -5.48 3.33 6.92
N ASP A 59 -4.75 2.96 7.97
CA ASP A 59 -3.29 3.07 8.00
C ASP A 59 -2.68 2.23 6.89
N TYR A 60 -3.10 0.97 6.76
CA TYR A 60 -2.60 0.10 5.70
C TYR A 60 -2.98 0.61 4.29
N ALA A 61 -4.23 1.04 4.10
CA ALA A 61 -4.68 1.63 2.84
C ALA A 61 -3.88 2.88 2.46
N SER A 62 -3.52 3.70 3.46
CA SER A 62 -2.71 4.90 3.24
C SER A 62 -1.30 4.54 2.77
N LEU A 63 -0.69 3.50 3.34
CA LEU A 63 0.61 2.99 2.92
C LEU A 63 0.57 2.49 1.48
N LEU A 64 -0.45 1.71 1.12
CA LEU A 64 -0.59 1.21 -0.26
C LEU A 64 -0.75 2.33 -1.27
N ILE A 65 -1.56 3.35 -0.95
CA ILE A 65 -1.73 4.52 -1.82
C ILE A 65 -0.41 5.30 -1.94
N PHE A 66 0.32 5.46 -0.83
CA PHE A 66 1.61 6.14 -0.81
C PHE A 66 2.64 5.43 -1.71
N GLU A 67 2.82 4.13 -1.54
CA GLU A 67 3.74 3.31 -2.33
C GLU A 67 3.39 3.33 -3.83
N TRP A 68 2.09 3.25 -4.13
CA TRP A 68 1.58 3.37 -5.49
C TRP A 68 1.90 4.74 -6.14
N GLU A 69 1.71 5.83 -5.40
CA GLU A 69 2.02 7.18 -5.89
C GLU A 69 3.51 7.36 -6.16
N ARG A 70 4.37 6.80 -5.28
CA ARG A 70 5.83 6.79 -5.49
C ARG A 70 6.20 6.02 -6.75
N PHE A 71 5.68 4.80 -6.93
CA PHE A 71 5.93 4.00 -8.12
C PHE A 71 5.54 4.74 -9.40
N HIS A 72 4.33 5.29 -9.46
CA HIS A 72 3.88 6.01 -10.66
C HIS A 72 4.65 7.28 -10.93
N ARG A 73 5.03 8.00 -9.88
CA ARG A 73 5.86 9.20 -10.04
C ARG A 73 7.24 8.83 -10.57
N PHE A 74 7.88 7.82 -9.98
CA PHE A 74 9.17 7.32 -10.44
C PHE A 74 9.12 6.93 -11.91
N MET A 75 8.18 6.07 -12.30
CA MET A 75 8.07 5.61 -13.69
C MET A 75 7.76 6.76 -14.67
N ARG A 76 6.94 7.73 -14.28
CA ARG A 76 6.65 8.91 -15.11
C ARG A 76 7.89 9.75 -15.36
N VAL A 77 8.70 9.99 -14.33
CA VAL A 77 9.95 10.75 -14.47
C VAL A 77 10.96 9.96 -15.28
N TYR A 78 11.12 8.67 -15.01
CA TYR A 78 11.99 7.76 -15.77
C TYR A 78 11.64 7.74 -17.26
N GLN A 79 10.36 7.58 -17.62
CA GLN A 79 9.91 7.51 -19.02
C GLN A 79 10.18 8.82 -19.78
N LYS A 80 10.06 9.97 -19.13
CA LYS A 80 10.33 11.29 -19.73
C LYS A 80 11.80 11.70 -19.73
N ALA A 81 12.63 11.00 -18.96
CA ALA A 81 14.03 11.33 -18.79
C ALA A 81 14.88 10.90 -19.99
N GLY A 82 15.93 11.68 -20.29
CA GLY A 82 17.01 11.26 -21.18
C GLY A 82 17.91 10.18 -20.53
N ILE A 83 18.73 9.51 -21.34
CA ILE A 83 19.55 8.34 -20.94
C ILE A 83 20.34 8.60 -19.65
N LYS A 84 21.11 9.69 -19.58
CA LYS A 84 21.91 10.03 -18.39
C LYS A 84 21.08 10.19 -17.11
N HIS A 85 19.86 10.69 -17.22
CA HIS A 85 18.99 10.85 -16.05
C HIS A 85 18.28 9.54 -15.69
N ARG A 86 17.96 8.70 -16.66
CA ARG A 86 17.47 7.33 -16.42
C ARG A 86 18.49 6.50 -15.64
N GLU A 87 19.77 6.54 -16.04
CA GLU A 87 20.87 5.88 -15.32
C GLU A 87 20.95 6.34 -13.85
N ARG A 88 20.87 7.65 -13.62
CA ARG A 88 20.87 8.22 -12.26
C ARG A 88 19.68 7.75 -11.43
N LEU A 89 18.49 7.63 -12.02
CA LEU A 89 17.30 7.13 -11.34
C LEU A 89 17.42 5.63 -11.00
N VAL A 90 17.99 4.84 -11.91
CA VAL A 90 18.26 3.41 -11.71
C VAL A 90 19.24 3.23 -10.56
N GLU A 91 20.33 3.98 -10.54
CA GLU A 91 21.32 3.90 -9.45
C GLU A 91 20.73 4.35 -8.11
N ALA A 92 19.96 5.44 -8.13
CA ALA A 92 19.25 5.92 -6.95
C ALA A 92 18.26 4.88 -6.39
N LEU A 93 17.62 4.08 -7.25
CA LEU A 93 16.76 2.97 -6.86
C LEU A 93 17.57 1.81 -6.24
N ARG A 94 18.71 1.44 -6.83
CA ARG A 94 19.60 0.40 -6.27
C ARG A 94 20.10 0.76 -4.88
N SER A 95 20.56 2.00 -4.67
CA SER A 95 20.94 2.49 -3.35
C SER A 95 19.79 2.33 -2.35
N ARG A 96 18.55 2.69 -2.74
CA ARG A 96 17.39 2.51 -1.85
C ARG A 96 17.15 1.04 -1.48
N ILE A 97 17.23 0.13 -2.44
CA ILE A 97 17.06 -1.32 -2.20
C ILE A 97 18.13 -1.83 -1.21
N ARG A 98 19.35 -1.30 -1.29
CA ARG A 98 20.45 -1.56 -0.35
C ARG A 98 20.32 -0.81 0.99
N ARG A 99 19.21 -0.09 1.21
CA ARG A 99 18.94 0.74 2.38
C ARG A 99 19.91 1.91 2.56
N GLU A 100 20.50 2.38 1.46
CA GLU A 100 21.34 3.57 1.43
C GLU A 100 20.48 4.83 1.17
N PRO A 101 20.89 6.00 1.69
CA PRO A 101 20.24 7.27 1.38
C PRO A 101 20.27 7.58 -0.11
N SER A 102 19.21 8.21 -0.61
CA SER A 102 19.09 8.57 -2.02
C SER A 102 18.45 9.95 -2.16
N PRO A 103 19.26 11.03 -2.08
CA PRO A 103 18.75 12.41 -2.12
C PRO A 103 17.91 12.70 -3.36
N LEU A 104 18.22 12.03 -4.49
CA LEU A 104 17.45 12.14 -5.72
C LEU A 104 16.01 11.62 -5.52
N LEU A 105 15.85 10.46 -4.91
CA LEU A 105 14.53 9.90 -4.63
C LEU A 105 13.81 10.64 -3.51
N ASP A 106 14.54 11.08 -2.48
CA ASP A 106 13.95 11.86 -1.39
C ASP A 106 13.41 13.19 -1.93
N HIS A 107 14.13 13.86 -2.84
CA HIS A 107 13.61 15.05 -3.52
C HIS A 107 12.42 14.71 -4.43
N LEU A 108 12.50 13.61 -5.19
CA LEU A 108 11.42 13.17 -6.09
C LEU A 108 10.11 12.92 -5.35
N PHE A 109 10.16 12.50 -4.08
CA PHE A 109 8.99 12.14 -3.28
C PHE A 109 8.64 13.16 -2.20
N ALA A 110 9.35 14.30 -2.10
CA ALA A 110 9.24 15.25 -1.00
C ALA A 110 7.82 15.80 -0.77
N ASP A 111 7.03 15.96 -1.82
CA ASP A 111 5.65 16.47 -1.77
C ASP A 111 4.58 15.36 -1.75
N ILE A 112 4.97 14.08 -1.70
CA ILE A 112 4.01 13.00 -1.48
C ILE A 112 3.69 12.95 0.02
N ALA A 113 2.41 13.10 0.35
CA ALA A 113 1.95 13.03 1.73
C ALA A 113 2.34 11.69 2.37
N LEU A 114 3.00 11.74 3.52
CA LEU A 114 3.35 10.54 4.28
C LEU A 114 2.08 9.75 4.67
N PRO A 115 2.16 8.41 4.75
CA PRO A 115 1.03 7.57 5.12
C PRO A 115 0.52 7.89 6.53
N GLY A 116 -0.77 7.65 6.73
CA GLY A 116 -1.52 7.83 7.98
C GLY A 116 -3.04 7.79 7.71
N ALA A 117 -3.81 7.20 8.62
CA ALA A 117 -5.27 7.14 8.51
C ALA A 117 -5.95 8.51 8.40
N ASP A 118 -5.32 9.57 8.94
CA ASP A 118 -5.76 10.96 8.86
C ASP A 118 -5.37 11.67 7.55
N ARG A 119 -4.45 11.07 6.77
CA ARG A 119 -3.85 11.65 5.55
C ARG A 119 -4.36 11.03 4.26
N LEU A 120 -5.38 10.18 4.35
CA LEU A 120 -6.00 9.58 3.17
C LEU A 120 -6.59 10.65 2.25
N PRO A 121 -6.33 10.59 0.93
CA PRO A 121 -6.94 11.51 -0.01
C PRO A 121 -8.46 11.32 -0.05
N ARG A 122 -9.24 12.36 -0.38
CA ARG A 122 -10.71 12.26 -0.47
C ARG A 122 -11.19 11.09 -1.35
N ALA A 123 -10.46 10.79 -2.42
CA ALA A 123 -10.72 9.70 -3.35
C ALA A 123 -10.04 8.36 -2.97
N TRP A 124 -9.66 8.15 -1.70
CA TRP A 124 -8.90 6.96 -1.31
C TRP A 124 -9.62 5.64 -1.63
N LYS A 125 -10.96 5.59 -1.50
CA LYS A 125 -11.73 4.37 -1.78
C LYS A 125 -11.60 3.94 -3.24
N SER A 126 -11.74 4.87 -4.18
CA SER A 126 -11.61 4.57 -5.62
C SER A 126 -10.17 4.26 -6.00
N LYS A 127 -9.19 4.97 -5.40
CA LYS A 127 -7.77 4.63 -5.55
C LYS A 127 -7.51 3.20 -5.10
N LEU A 128 -7.91 2.85 -3.88
CA LEU A 128 -7.69 1.52 -3.31
C LEU A 128 -8.40 0.42 -4.10
N ALA A 129 -9.63 0.66 -4.57
CA ALA A 129 -10.31 -0.29 -5.45
C ALA A 129 -9.51 -0.56 -6.75
N LYS A 130 -8.95 0.49 -7.37
CA LYS A 130 -8.07 0.37 -8.54
C LYS A 130 -6.75 -0.36 -8.23
N LEU A 131 -6.23 -0.24 -7.01
CA LEU A 131 -5.06 -1.01 -6.56
C LEU A 131 -5.42 -2.48 -6.41
N TRP A 132 -6.58 -2.77 -5.83
CA TRP A 132 -7.00 -4.13 -5.49
C TRP A 132 -7.15 -5.04 -6.70
N THR A 133 -7.58 -4.48 -7.83
CA THR A 133 -7.71 -5.20 -9.09
C THR A 133 -6.37 -5.59 -9.72
N GLN A 134 -5.23 -5.17 -9.15
CA GLN A 134 -3.92 -5.41 -9.73
C GLN A 134 -3.16 -6.52 -9.01
N LYS A 135 -2.38 -7.29 -9.77
CA LYS A 135 -1.64 -8.45 -9.24
C LYS A 135 -0.54 -8.06 -8.24
N ASN A 136 0.03 -6.87 -8.34
CA ASN A 136 1.19 -6.46 -7.53
C ASN A 136 0.81 -5.53 -6.35
N ARG A 137 -0.45 -5.59 -5.91
CA ARG A 137 -1.10 -4.65 -4.98
C ARG A 137 -0.47 -4.49 -3.59
N SER A 138 0.43 -5.38 -3.18
CA SER A 138 1.02 -5.39 -1.84
C SER A 138 2.53 -5.20 -1.83
N PHE A 139 3.16 -5.00 -2.99
CA PHE A 139 4.60 -4.85 -3.06
C PHE A 139 5.03 -3.40 -2.82
N PRO A 140 6.12 -3.19 -2.06
CA PRO A 140 6.79 -1.90 -1.95
C PRO A 140 7.14 -1.29 -3.32
N TYR A 141 7.17 0.05 -3.41
CA TYR A 141 7.38 0.75 -4.67
C TYR A 141 8.72 0.40 -5.34
N ASP A 142 9.75 0.13 -4.55
CA ASP A 142 11.10 -0.17 -5.01
C ASP A 142 11.14 -1.52 -5.73
N TYR A 143 10.44 -2.53 -5.20
CA TYR A 143 10.21 -3.80 -5.89
C TYR A 143 9.42 -3.60 -7.20
N LEU A 144 8.33 -2.83 -7.16
CA LEU A 144 7.53 -2.55 -8.35
C LEU A 144 8.34 -1.84 -9.44
N ALA A 145 9.16 -0.87 -9.05
CA ALA A 145 10.05 -0.13 -9.93
C ALA A 145 11.15 -1.06 -10.49
N ALA A 146 11.76 -1.91 -9.66
CA ALA A 146 12.75 -2.88 -10.10
C ALA A 146 12.21 -3.80 -11.19
N CYS A 147 11.07 -4.45 -10.95
CA CYS A 147 10.43 -5.33 -11.93
C CYS A 147 10.02 -4.60 -13.21
N ALA A 148 9.67 -3.31 -13.12
CA ALA A 148 9.35 -2.52 -14.31
C ALA A 148 10.60 -2.18 -15.13
N LEU A 149 11.71 -1.85 -14.47
CA LEU A 149 12.98 -1.55 -15.12
C LEU A 149 13.68 -2.79 -15.69
N GLU A 150 13.51 -3.96 -15.07
CA GLU A 150 14.00 -5.23 -15.62
C GLU A 150 13.37 -5.56 -16.98
N LYS A 151 12.09 -5.23 -17.17
CA LYS A 151 11.42 -5.36 -18.48
C LYS A 151 11.95 -4.39 -19.53
N GLU A 152 12.60 -3.31 -19.09
CA GLU A 152 13.26 -2.31 -19.94
C GLU A 152 14.76 -2.65 -20.15
N GLY A 153 15.24 -3.81 -19.65
CA GLY A 153 16.60 -4.30 -19.84
C GLY A 153 17.60 -3.92 -18.74
N TRP A 154 17.15 -3.33 -17.64
CA TRP A 154 18.05 -3.02 -16.51
C TRP A 154 18.21 -4.21 -15.56
N VAL A 155 19.43 -4.47 -15.09
CA VAL A 155 19.69 -5.39 -13.98
C VAL A 155 19.61 -4.60 -12.67
N ILE A 156 18.60 -4.85 -11.83
CA ILE A 156 18.39 -4.10 -10.60
C ILE A 156 18.77 -4.91 -9.36
N ILE A 157 18.42 -6.20 -9.34
CA ILE A 157 18.66 -7.16 -8.26
C ILE A 157 19.83 -8.08 -8.64
#